data_AF-A0A3D9BPG2-F1
#
_entry.id   AF-A0A3D9BPG2-F1
#
_cell.length_a   1.000
_cell.length_b   1.000
_cell.length_c   1.000
_cell.angle_alpha   90.00
_cell.angle_beta   90.00
_cell.angle_gamma   90.00
#
_symmetry.space_group_name_H-M   'P 1'
#
loop_
_entity.id
_entity.type
_entity.pdbx_description
1 polymer ?
#
loop_
_entity_poly.entity_id
_entity_poly.type
_entity_poly.pdbx_seq_one_letter_code
_entity_poly.pdbx_strand_id
1 'polypeptide(L)'
;MFSENKFLEIIHALETFHRRIFKNHVLDKAEYRNKKQIIIDSVPEEHKAWLKDKLSFGNEPSLKERLIELLSEVCKYRIVGKIIKDNEEFIKQVRDSRNYYTHYDFSMEKKALNGSDLYYLTIKLRIILIIHLLILLGIEDEKIEQILQKLEDYHYNFLIG
;
A
#
# COMPACT_ATOMS: atom_id res chain seq x y z
N MET A 1 19.17 14.28 0.93
CA MET A 1 18.53 14.11 2.25
C MET A 1 17.18 13.42 2.05
N PHE A 2 16.96 12.31 2.74
CA PHE A 2 15.66 11.63 2.83
C PHE A 2 14.85 12.25 3.97
N SER A 3 13.52 12.18 3.86
CA SER A 3 12.60 12.62 4.92
C SER A 3 11.42 11.67 4.99
N GLU A 4 10.79 11.60 6.16
CA GLU A 4 9.58 10.83 6.45
C GLU A 4 8.44 11.23 5.51
N ASN A 5 8.40 12.49 5.08
CA ASN A 5 7.43 12.97 4.10
C ASN A 5 7.52 12.23 2.76
N LYS A 6 8.73 11.86 2.30
CA LYS A 6 8.89 11.09 1.06
C LYS A 6 8.29 9.69 1.17
N PHE A 7 8.33 9.11 2.37
CA PHE A 7 7.64 7.85 2.64
C PHE A 7 6.12 8.04 2.58
N LEU A 8 5.56 9.07 3.21
CA LEU A 8 4.13 9.34 3.16
C LEU A 8 3.64 9.66 1.74
N GLU A 9 4.43 10.42 0.96
CA GLU A 9 4.15 10.73 -0.44
C GLU A 9 4.04 9.47 -1.30
N ILE A 10 4.96 8.50 -1.14
CA ILE A 10 4.87 7.26 -1.93
C ILE A 10 3.67 6.40 -1.53
N ILE A 11 3.27 6.41 -0.25
CA ILE A 11 2.05 5.72 0.19
C ILE A 11 0.82 6.37 -0.43
N HIS A 12 0.70 7.70 -0.38
CA HIS A 12 -0.42 8.40 -1.02
C HIS A 12 -0.48 8.14 -2.52
N ALA A 13 0.68 8.08 -3.19
CA ALA A 13 0.76 7.74 -4.60
C ALA A 13 0.24 6.31 -4.88
N LEU A 14 0.65 5.33 -4.08
CA LEU A 14 0.19 3.94 -4.19
C LEU A 14 -1.31 3.80 -3.90
N GLU A 15 -1.83 4.45 -2.87
CA GLU A 15 -3.26 4.42 -2.53
C GLU A 15 -4.10 5.09 -3.64
N THR A 16 -3.62 6.20 -4.19
CA THR A 16 -4.29 6.90 -5.30
C THR A 16 -4.26 6.06 -6.58
N PHE A 17 -3.11 5.43 -6.87
CA PHE A 17 -2.96 4.54 -8.00
C PHE A 17 -3.93 3.35 -7.88
N HIS A 18 -3.90 2.63 -6.75
CA HIS A 18 -4.79 1.50 -6.49
C HIS A 18 -6.25 1.89 -6.65
N ARG A 19 -6.67 3.00 -6.02
CA ARG A 19 -8.06 3.51 -6.10
C ARG A 19 -8.53 3.74 -7.54
N ARG A 20 -7.64 4.15 -8.45
CA ARG A 20 -7.97 4.49 -9.85
C ARG A 20 -7.92 3.30 -10.79
N ILE A 21 -7.01 2.36 -10.55
CA ILE A 21 -6.72 1.26 -11.48
C ILE A 21 -7.37 -0.05 -11.06
N PHE A 22 -7.52 -0.30 -9.75
CA PHE A 22 -8.05 -1.53 -9.19
C PHE A 22 -9.48 -1.35 -8.71
N LYS A 23 -10.12 -2.48 -8.37
CA LYS A 23 -11.43 -2.49 -7.73
C LYS A 23 -11.33 -1.86 -6.34
N ASN A 24 -11.84 -0.64 -6.18
CA ASN A 24 -11.80 0.07 -4.89
C ASN A 24 -12.99 -0.26 -3.94
N HIS A 25 -13.52 -1.49 -3.99
CA HIS A 25 -14.53 -1.96 -3.06
C HIS A 25 -14.35 -3.43 -2.71
N VAL A 26 -14.34 -3.75 -1.42
CA VAL A 26 -14.13 -5.11 -0.90
C VAL A 26 -15.35 -5.98 -1.19
N LEU A 27 -16.53 -5.54 -0.76
CA LEU A 27 -17.80 -6.20 -1.06
C LEU A 27 -18.49 -5.54 -2.25
N ASP A 28 -19.34 -6.29 -2.95
CA ASP A 28 -20.23 -5.70 -3.94
C ASP A 28 -21.02 -4.52 -3.33
N LYS A 29 -21.31 -3.50 -4.14
CA LYS A 29 -21.96 -2.28 -3.63
C LYS A 29 -23.34 -2.57 -3.03
N ALA A 30 -24.11 -3.51 -3.58
CA ALA A 30 -25.40 -3.89 -3.03
C ALA A 30 -25.24 -4.65 -1.70
N GLU A 31 -24.28 -5.57 -1.64
CA GLU A 31 -23.97 -6.33 -0.42
C GLU A 31 -23.52 -5.40 0.71
N TYR A 32 -22.62 -4.45 0.43
CA TYR A 32 -22.19 -3.48 1.43
C TYR A 32 -23.32 -2.56 1.89
N ARG A 33 -24.18 -2.10 0.97
CA ARG A 33 -25.36 -1.30 1.34
C ARG A 33 -26.27 -2.06 2.31
N ASN A 34 -26.53 -3.33 2.03
CA ASN A 34 -27.35 -4.18 2.89
C ASN A 34 -26.69 -4.35 4.27
N LYS A 35 -25.41 -4.73 4.31
CA LYS A 35 -24.64 -4.86 5.54
C LYS A 35 -24.62 -3.56 6.36
N LYS A 36 -24.40 -2.41 5.71
CA LYS A 36 -24.40 -1.09 6.34
C LYS A 36 -25.76 -0.77 6.95
N GLN A 37 -26.85 -1.06 6.25
CA GLN A 37 -28.20 -0.81 6.74
C GLN A 37 -28.51 -1.64 7.99
N ILE A 38 -28.22 -2.95 7.96
CA ILE A 38 -28.40 -3.85 9.11
C ILE A 38 -27.67 -3.32 10.36
N ILE A 39 -26.43 -2.88 10.21
CA ILE A 39 -25.62 -2.35 11.32
C ILE A 39 -26.23 -1.04 11.86
N ILE A 40 -26.65 -0.13 10.98
CA ILE A 40 -27.23 1.16 11.39
C ILE A 40 -28.57 0.95 12.11
N ASP A 41 -29.39 0.00 11.67
CA ASP A 41 -30.69 -0.25 12.28
C ASP A 41 -30.60 -0.94 13.66
N SER A 42 -29.45 -1.54 13.98
CA SER A 42 -29.20 -2.18 15.28
C SER A 42 -28.80 -1.22 16.41
N VAL A 43 -28.56 0.06 16.13
CA VAL A 43 -28.13 1.05 17.14
C VAL A 43 -29.23 2.07 17.46
N PRO A 44 -29.24 2.67 18.67
CA PRO A 44 -30.15 3.75 19.03
C PRO A 44 -30.12 4.92 18.03
N GLU A 45 -31.26 5.60 17.86
CA GLU A 45 -31.40 6.71 16.90
C GLU A 45 -30.36 7.81 17.06
N GLU A 46 -29.98 8.12 18.31
CA GLU A 46 -28.95 9.12 18.63
C GLU A 46 -27.56 8.79 18.05
N HIS A 47 -27.28 7.52 17.73
CA HIS A 47 -25.99 7.09 17.18
C HIS A 47 -26.03 6.88 15.66
N LYS A 48 -27.22 6.78 15.04
CA LYS A 48 -27.35 6.40 13.63
C LYS A 48 -26.66 7.37 12.68
N ALA A 49 -26.81 8.67 12.90
CA ALA A 49 -26.19 9.69 12.05
C ALA A 49 -24.66 9.61 12.09
N TRP A 50 -24.08 9.58 13.29
CA TRP A 50 -22.63 9.44 13.49
C TRP A 50 -22.10 8.14 12.87
N LEU A 51 -22.79 7.01 13.07
CA LEU A 51 -22.34 5.72 12.55
C LEU A 51 -22.44 5.66 11.03
N LYS A 52 -23.50 6.24 10.44
CA LYS A 52 -23.67 6.34 8.99
C LYS A 52 -22.49 7.03 8.32
N ASP A 53 -22.00 8.12 8.93
CA ASP A 53 -20.84 8.88 8.46
C ASP A 53 -19.54 8.07 8.59
N LYS A 54 -19.33 7.40 9.73
CA LYS A 54 -18.15 6.53 9.93
C LYS A 54 -18.10 5.37 8.94
N LEU A 55 -19.25 4.84 8.54
CA LEU A 55 -19.38 3.76 7.56
C LEU A 55 -19.47 4.26 6.11
N SER A 56 -19.19 5.54 5.81
CA SER A 56 -19.26 6.04 4.43
C SER A 56 -18.19 5.45 3.51
N PHE A 57 -16.98 5.22 4.04
CA PHE A 57 -15.85 4.66 3.30
C PHE A 57 -15.48 3.25 3.76
N GLY A 58 -16.30 2.61 4.61
CA GLY A 58 -15.97 1.32 5.20
C GLY A 58 -16.02 0.13 4.24
N ASN A 59 -16.31 0.35 2.95
CA ASN A 59 -16.16 -0.67 1.89
C ASN A 59 -14.89 -0.47 1.06
N GLU A 60 -14.16 0.63 1.26
CA GLU A 60 -12.88 0.80 0.59
C GLU A 60 -11.86 -0.17 1.19
N PRO A 61 -10.95 -0.72 0.38
CA PRO A 61 -9.89 -1.56 0.90
C PRO A 61 -9.02 -0.77 1.88
N SER A 62 -8.43 -1.47 2.84
CA SER A 62 -7.38 -0.99 3.73
C SER A 62 -6.04 -0.90 3.01
N LEU A 63 -5.06 -0.15 3.55
CA LEU A 63 -3.70 -0.12 3.01
C LEU A 63 -3.09 -1.54 2.90
N LYS A 64 -3.38 -2.42 3.86
CA LYS A 64 -2.94 -3.82 3.84
C LYS A 64 -3.47 -4.54 2.61
N GLU A 65 -4.78 -4.48 2.38
CA GLU A 65 -5.42 -5.15 1.24
C GLU A 65 -4.91 -4.61 -0.10
N ARG A 66 -4.72 -3.28 -0.21
CA ARG A 66 -4.11 -2.65 -1.39
C ARG A 66 -2.71 -3.19 -1.67
N LEU A 67 -1.87 -3.27 -0.65
CA LEU A 67 -0.50 -3.77 -0.81
C LEU A 67 -0.45 -5.25 -1.18
N ILE A 68 -1.35 -6.08 -0.65
CA ILE A 68 -1.45 -7.50 -1.03
C ILE A 68 -1.74 -7.62 -2.53
N GLU A 69 -2.74 -6.90 -3.03
CA GLU A 69 -3.14 -6.96 -4.44
C GLU A 69 -2.06 -6.37 -5.37
N LEU A 70 -1.44 -5.26 -4.96
CA LEU A 70 -0.33 -4.67 -5.72
C LEU A 70 0.87 -5.62 -5.79
N LEU A 71 1.19 -6.33 -4.72
CA LEU A 71 2.32 -7.27 -4.68
C LEU A 71 2.02 -8.54 -5.49
N SER A 72 0.78 -9.04 -5.49
CA SER A 72 0.43 -10.24 -6.27
C SER A 72 0.60 -10.06 -7.78
N GLU A 73 0.42 -8.86 -8.31
CA GLU A 73 0.59 -8.56 -9.73
C GLU A 73 2.07 -8.47 -10.18
N VAL A 74 2.96 -8.13 -9.24
CA VAL A 74 4.37 -7.83 -9.55
C VAL A 74 5.35 -8.84 -8.97
N CYS A 75 4.88 -9.82 -8.19
CA CYS A 75 5.74 -10.87 -7.63
C CYS A 75 6.39 -11.76 -8.69
N LYS A 76 5.86 -11.76 -9.93
CA LYS A 76 6.44 -12.43 -11.10
C LYS A 76 7.81 -11.85 -11.51
N TYR A 77 8.10 -10.59 -11.18
CA TYR A 77 9.36 -9.95 -11.53
C TYR A 77 10.46 -10.33 -10.53
N ARG A 78 11.60 -10.80 -11.04
CA ARG A 78 12.73 -11.32 -10.28
C ARG A 78 13.25 -10.32 -9.25
N ILE A 79 13.32 -9.04 -9.61
CA ILE A 79 13.80 -8.00 -8.69
C ILE A 79 12.90 -7.88 -7.45
N VAL A 80 11.58 -8.06 -7.61
CA VAL A 80 10.61 -7.93 -6.51
C VAL A 80 10.88 -9.01 -5.47
N GLY A 81 11.07 -10.26 -5.89
CA GLY A 81 11.42 -11.37 -5.00
C GLY A 81 12.78 -11.21 -4.31
N LYS A 82 13.72 -10.45 -4.90
CA LYS A 82 15.00 -10.13 -4.25
C LYS A 82 14.87 -9.07 -3.16
N ILE A 83 14.12 -8.00 -3.43
CA ILE A 83 14.00 -6.85 -2.51
C ILE A 83 12.93 -7.06 -1.43
N ILE A 84 11.93 -7.91 -1.67
CA ILE A 84 10.89 -8.31 -0.72
C ILE A 84 10.96 -9.82 -0.53
N LYS A 85 11.67 -10.24 0.53
CA LYS A 85 11.84 -11.66 0.89
C LYS A 85 10.61 -12.23 1.59
N ASP A 86 9.94 -11.38 2.37
CA ASP A 86 8.73 -11.72 3.13
C ASP A 86 7.68 -10.63 2.89
N ASN A 87 6.60 -11.01 2.20
CA ASN A 87 5.51 -10.09 1.86
C ASN A 87 4.75 -9.65 3.12
N GLU A 88 4.52 -10.54 4.08
CA GLU A 88 3.73 -10.22 5.27
C GLU A 88 4.46 -9.24 6.16
N GLU A 89 5.75 -9.48 6.41
CA GLU A 89 6.59 -8.58 7.19
C GLU A 89 6.78 -7.24 6.47
N PHE A 90 6.97 -7.23 5.15
CA PHE A 90 7.04 -6.00 4.37
C PHE A 90 5.76 -5.16 4.51
N ILE A 91 4.59 -5.77 4.31
CA ILE A 91 3.29 -5.07 4.44
C ILE A 91 3.11 -4.54 5.86
N LYS A 92 3.48 -5.33 6.87
CA LYS A 92 3.42 -4.93 8.27
C LYS A 92 4.31 -3.72 8.55
N GLN A 93 5.56 -3.72 8.10
CA GLN A 93 6.49 -2.60 8.24
C GLN A 93 5.96 -1.32 7.59
N VAL A 94 5.38 -1.43 6.38
CA VAL A 94 4.76 -0.30 5.69
C VAL A 94 3.59 0.26 6.49
N ARG A 95 2.69 -0.61 6.95
CA ARG A 95 1.52 -0.20 7.74
C ARG A 95 1.92 0.46 9.04
N ASP A 96 2.82 -0.16 9.80
CA ASP A 96 3.20 0.30 11.13
C ASP A 96 3.97 1.63 11.02
N SER A 97 4.87 1.77 10.03
CA SER A 97 5.56 3.04 9.75
C SER A 97 4.58 4.14 9.31
N ARG A 98 3.61 3.82 8.43
CA ARG A 98 2.60 4.82 8.02
C ARG A 98 1.75 5.27 9.19
N ASN A 99 1.30 4.34 10.03
CA ASN A 99 0.49 4.66 11.20
C ASN A 99 1.25 5.61 12.13
N TYR A 100 2.51 5.32 12.43
CA TYR A 100 3.35 6.19 13.24
C TYR A 100 3.55 7.57 12.60
N TYR A 101 3.99 7.66 11.34
CA TYR A 101 4.28 8.96 10.72
C TYR A 101 3.03 9.79 10.35
N THR A 102 1.84 9.19 10.38
CA THR A 102 0.57 9.91 10.19
C THR A 102 -0.01 10.41 11.51
N HIS A 103 0.06 9.61 12.57
CA HIS A 103 -0.61 9.90 13.85
C HIS A 103 0.36 10.31 14.96
N TYR A 104 1.66 10.19 14.74
CA TYR A 104 2.73 10.36 15.73
C TYR A 104 2.42 9.66 17.06
N ASP A 105 1.84 8.47 16.97
CA ASP A 105 1.48 7.66 18.13
C ASP A 105 2.75 7.07 18.75
N PHE A 106 3.16 7.61 19.91
CA PHE A 106 4.33 7.15 20.67
C PHE A 106 4.31 5.65 20.96
N SER A 107 3.13 5.01 21.03
CA SER A 107 3.03 3.56 21.23
C SER A 107 3.55 2.75 20.02
N MET A 108 3.58 3.37 18.83
CA MET A 108 4.03 2.76 17.57
C MET A 108 5.48 3.12 17.19
N GLU A 109 6.13 4.03 17.90
CA GLU A 109 7.49 4.49 17.60
C GLU A 109 8.49 3.33 17.52
N LYS A 110 8.39 2.36 18.43
CA LYS A 110 9.26 1.17 18.44
C LYS A 110 9.01 0.19 17.29
N LYS A 111 7.86 0.30 16.61
CA LYS A 111 7.46 -0.58 15.50
C LYS A 111 7.68 0.05 14.13
N ALA A 112 7.80 1.38 14.08
CA ALA A 112 8.05 2.11 12.86
C ALA A 112 9.54 2.02 12.48
N LEU A 113 9.80 1.81 11.18
CA LEU A 113 11.14 1.97 10.65
C LEU A 113 11.52 3.45 10.64
N ASN A 114 12.79 3.76 10.82
CA ASN A 114 13.31 5.12 10.80
C ASN A 114 14.63 5.21 10.01
N GLY A 115 15.09 6.43 9.74
CA GLY A 115 16.39 6.67 9.10
C GLY A 115 16.58 5.88 7.80
N SER A 116 17.67 5.10 7.74
CA SER A 116 18.01 4.29 6.56
C SER A 116 17.00 3.19 6.25
N ASP A 117 16.39 2.57 7.26
CA ASP A 117 15.43 1.49 7.05
C ASP A 117 14.13 2.02 6.42
N LEU A 118 13.67 3.19 6.87
CA LEU A 118 12.52 3.86 6.26
C LEU A 118 12.85 4.34 4.84
N TYR A 119 14.08 4.79 4.60
CA TYR A 119 14.55 5.12 3.26
C TYR A 119 14.49 3.90 2.33
N TYR A 120 15.02 2.75 2.77
CA TYR A 120 14.98 1.52 1.99
C TYR A 120 13.56 1.04 1.73
N LEU A 121 12.69 1.11 2.74
CA LEU A 121 11.26 0.81 2.59
C LEU A 121 10.61 1.70 1.53
N THR A 122 10.92 3.00 1.54
CA THR A 122 10.43 3.97 0.55
C THR A 122 10.88 3.64 -0.86
N ILE A 123 12.15 3.27 -1.05
CA ILE A 123 12.66 2.89 -2.37
C ILE A 123 11.99 1.61 -2.86
N LYS A 124 11.80 0.60 -2.01
CA LYS A 124 11.07 -0.62 -2.37
C LYS A 124 9.65 -0.30 -2.86
N LEU A 125 8.90 0.50 -2.11
CA LEU A 125 7.56 0.96 -2.53
C LEU A 125 7.57 1.73 -3.85
N ARG A 126 8.60 2.54 -4.09
CA ARG A 126 8.77 3.27 -5.35
C ARG A 126 9.00 2.32 -6.53
N ILE A 127 9.79 1.27 -6.36
CA ILE A 127 9.99 0.24 -7.39
C ILE A 127 8.65 -0.43 -7.72
N ILE A 128 7.87 -0.82 -6.70
CA ILE A 128 6.53 -1.39 -6.90
C ILE A 128 5.64 -0.45 -7.73
N LEU A 129 5.59 0.84 -7.38
CA LEU A 129 4.80 1.82 -8.15
C LEU A 129 5.29 1.96 -9.60
N ILE A 130 6.60 1.98 -9.82
CA ILE A 130 7.18 2.10 -11.18
C ILE A 130 6.80 0.90 -12.04
N ILE A 131 6.90 -0.32 -11.51
CA ILE A 131 6.50 -1.54 -12.24
C ILE A 131 5.04 -1.45 -12.66
N HIS A 132 4.17 -1.07 -11.72
CA HIS A 132 2.75 -0.87 -11.99
C HIS A 132 2.46 0.20 -13.04
N LEU A 133 3.20 1.31 -13.04
CA LEU A 133 3.08 2.33 -14.09
C LEU A 133 3.54 1.80 -15.47
N LEU A 134 4.59 0.99 -15.53
CA LEU A 134 5.05 0.37 -16.78
C LEU A 134 4.02 -0.61 -17.34
N ILE A 135 3.41 -1.43 -16.47
CA ILE A 135 2.30 -2.32 -16.85
C ILE A 135 1.12 -1.50 -17.39
N LEU A 136 0.74 -0.42 -16.69
CA LEU A 136 -0.35 0.46 -17.12
C LEU A 136 -0.08 1.10 -18.48
N LEU A 137 1.17 1.39 -18.80
CA LEU A 137 1.60 1.92 -20.11
C LEU A 137 1.63 0.85 -21.22
N GLY A 138 1.30 -0.41 -20.91
CA GLY A 138 1.29 -1.51 -21.87
C GLY A 138 2.69 -1.99 -22.26
N ILE A 139 3.70 -1.76 -21.41
CA ILE A 139 5.05 -2.29 -21.65
C ILE A 139 5.05 -3.80 -21.37
N GLU A 140 5.62 -4.56 -22.30
CA GLU A 140 5.72 -6.02 -22.19
C GLU A 140 6.62 -6.44 -21.02
N ASP A 141 6.24 -7.55 -20.36
CA ASP A 141 6.91 -8.09 -19.18
C ASP A 141 8.43 -8.28 -19.39
N GLU A 142 8.86 -8.78 -20.56
CA GLU A 142 10.27 -8.98 -20.89
C GLU A 142 11.06 -7.66 -20.88
N LYS A 143 10.45 -6.58 -21.41
CA LYS A 143 11.07 -5.27 -21.45
C LYS A 143 11.07 -4.61 -20.08
N ILE A 144 10.03 -4.82 -19.28
CA ILE A 144 10.01 -4.42 -17.88
C ILE A 144 11.18 -5.07 -17.16
N GLU A 145 11.42 -6.38 -17.34
CA GLU A 145 12.55 -7.03 -16.69
C GLU A 145 13.91 -6.49 -17.12
N GLN A 146 14.10 -6.20 -18.40
CA GLN A 146 15.34 -5.58 -18.88
C GLN A 146 15.57 -4.19 -18.26
N ILE A 147 14.51 -3.40 -18.08
CA ILE A 147 14.58 -2.09 -17.41
C ILE A 147 14.95 -2.29 -15.94
N LEU A 148 14.29 -3.21 -15.25
CA LEU A 148 14.51 -3.49 -13.84
C LEU A 148 15.91 -4.04 -13.56
N GLN A 149 16.41 -4.91 -14.44
CA GLN A 149 17.78 -5.44 -14.33
C GLN A 149 18.82 -4.33 -14.45
N LYS A 150 18.67 -3.40 -15.40
CA LYS A 150 19.56 -2.24 -15.49
C LYS A 150 19.50 -1.38 -14.21
N LEU A 151 18.30 -1.16 -13.67
CA LEU A 151 18.16 -0.40 -12.44
C LEU A 151 18.78 -1.11 -11.22
N GLU A 152 18.71 -2.45 -11.17
CA GLU A 152 19.40 -3.28 -10.18
C GLU A 152 20.91 -3.02 -10.22
N ASP A 153 21.51 -3.16 -11.39
CA ASP A 153 22.96 -3.09 -11.61
C ASP A 153 23.56 -1.72 -11.23
N TYR A 154 22.81 -0.63 -11.43
CA TYR A 154 23.30 0.73 -11.20
C TYR A 154 22.86 1.37 -9.87
N HIS A 155 21.69 1.00 -9.35
CA HIS A 155 21.04 1.80 -8.31
C HIS A 155 20.48 1.03 -7.11
N TYR A 156 20.28 -0.29 -7.18
CA TYR A 156 19.53 -1.00 -6.13
C TYR A 156 20.25 -2.17 -5.46
N ASN A 157 21.53 -2.41 -5.77
CA ASN A 157 22.33 -3.44 -5.10
C ASN A 157 22.32 -3.31 -3.56
N PHE A 158 22.20 -2.09 -3.01
CA PHE A 158 22.13 -1.87 -1.57
C PHE A 158 20.83 -2.38 -0.91
N LEU A 159 19.79 -2.69 -1.69
CA LEU A 159 18.50 -3.21 -1.18
C LEU A 159 18.47 -4.73 -1.04
N ILE A 160 19.48 -5.43 -1.56
CA ILE A 160 19.53 -6.90 -1.65
C ILE A 160 20.33 -7.52 -0.48
N GLY A 161 21.05 -6.70 0.28
CA GLY A 161 21.75 -7.06 1.52
C GLY A 161 20.79 -7.46 2.64
#